data_AF-A0A4Y8LBP7-F1
#
_entry.id   AF-A0A4Y8LBP7-F1
#
_cell.length_a   1.000
_cell.length_b   1.000
_cell.length_c   1.000
_cell.angle_alpha   90.00
_cell.angle_beta   90.00
_cell.angle_gamma   90.00
#
_symmetry.space_group_name_H-M   'P 1'
#
loop_
_entity.id
_entity.type
_entity.pdbx_description
1 polymer ?
#
loop_
_entity_poly.entity_id
_entity_poly.type
_entity_poly.pdbx_seq_one_letter_code
_entity_poly.pdbx_strand_id
1 'polypeptide(L)'
;MYLFLIIILLIISIACFWESKADRKGLRVTLSVTLALMLTLFMESTAHSLVETQMMEGPILLTLYFLLPVVSFAAFQILFYDIRLVGKEK
;
A
#
# COMPACT_ATOMS: atom_id res chain seq x y z
N MET A 1 15.63 0.67 0.80
CA MET A 1 14.45 0.51 -0.07
C MET A 1 13.14 0.45 0.72
N TYR A 2 13.04 -0.41 1.73
CA TYR A 2 11.78 -0.65 2.47
C TYR A 2 11.24 0.57 3.25
N LEU A 3 12.12 1.40 3.82
CA LEU A 3 11.75 2.70 4.39
C LEU A 3 11.04 3.63 3.40
N PHE A 4 11.40 3.55 2.11
CA PHE A 4 10.74 4.34 1.07
C PHE A 4 9.34 3.79 0.76
N LEU A 5 9.19 2.46 0.72
CA LEU A 5 7.90 1.81 0.49
C LEU A 5 6.91 2.18 1.59
N ILE A 6 7.30 2.06 2.86
CA ILE A 6 6.39 2.38 3.97
C ILE A 6 5.96 3.85 3.96
N ILE A 7 6.88 4.79 3.64
CA ILE A 7 6.53 6.21 3.52
C ILE A 7 5.47 6.40 2.42
N ILE A 8 5.63 5.77 1.26
CA ILE A 8 4.66 5.85 0.16
C ILE A 8 3.29 5.28 0.58
N LEU A 9 3.27 4.10 1.22
CA LEU A 9 2.03 3.49 1.70
C LEU A 9 1.32 4.35 2.75
N LEU A 10 2.08 4.99 3.65
CA LEU A 10 1.52 5.91 4.65
C LEU A 10 0.95 7.17 3.99
N ILE A 11 1.62 7.75 2.99
CA ILE A 11 1.10 8.90 2.23
C ILE A 11 -0.24 8.54 1.56
N ILE A 12 -0.33 7.36 0.94
CA ILE A 12 -1.58 6.87 0.33
C ILE A 12 -2.68 6.74 1.38
N SER A 13 -2.37 6.17 2.55
CA SER A 13 -3.34 6.01 3.63
C SER A 13 -3.83 7.36 4.18
N ILE A 14 -2.93 8.34 4.36
CA ILE A 14 -3.27 9.70 4.80
C ILE A 14 -4.14 10.40 3.75
N ALA A 15 -3.80 10.29 2.46
CA ALA A 15 -4.59 10.86 1.38
C ALA A 15 -6.01 10.27 1.35
N CYS A 16 -6.14 8.95 1.51
CA CYS A 16 -7.44 8.28 1.57
C CYS A 16 -8.24 8.66 2.82
N PHE A 17 -7.58 8.85 3.96
CA PHE A 17 -8.23 9.33 5.18
C PHE A 17 -8.81 10.74 5.03
N TRP A 18 -8.09 11.64 4.36
CA TRP A 18 -8.53 13.01 4.12
C TRP A 18 -9.78 13.05 3.24
N GLU A 19 -9.79 12.28 2.16
CA GLU A 19 -10.88 12.26 1.18
C GLU A 19 -12.10 11.46 1.66
N SER A 20 -11.88 10.49 2.55
CA SER A 20 -12.92 9.62 3.08
C SER A 20 -14.07 10.40 3.73
N LYS A 21 -15.30 10.00 3.41
CA LYS A 21 -16.53 10.39 4.13
C LYS A 21 -17.07 9.27 5.00
N ALA A 22 -16.29 8.21 5.19
CA ALA A 22 -16.75 7.00 5.83
C ALA A 22 -16.88 7.13 7.36
N ASP A 23 -17.82 6.39 7.93
CA ASP A 23 -17.97 6.27 9.39
C ASP A 23 -16.80 5.49 10.01
N ARG A 24 -16.48 5.83 11.27
CA ARG A 24 -15.39 5.23 12.07
C ARG A 24 -13.99 5.40 11.45
N LYS A 25 -13.69 6.60 10.95
CA LYS A 25 -12.41 6.93 10.29
C LYS A 25 -11.17 6.53 11.10
N GLY A 26 -11.18 6.71 12.42
CA GLY A 26 -10.05 6.38 13.29
C GLY A 26 -9.68 4.88 13.24
N LEU A 27 -10.67 3.99 13.36
CA LEU A 27 -10.43 2.54 13.26
C LEU A 27 -9.88 2.16 11.87
N ARG A 28 -10.39 2.81 10.80
CA ARG A 28 -9.93 2.56 9.44
C ARG A 28 -8.48 3.01 9.22
N VAL A 29 -8.06 4.13 9.82
CA VAL A 29 -6.65 4.58 9.77
C VAL A 29 -5.76 3.58 10.47
N THR A 30 -6.12 3.17 11.69
CA THR A 30 -5.32 2.20 12.42
C THR A 30 -5.16 0.90 11.62
N LEU A 31 -6.25 0.38 11.04
CA LEU A 31 -6.18 -0.81 10.19
C LEU A 31 -5.33 -0.60 8.93
N SER A 32 -5.40 0.59 8.32
CA SER A 32 -4.63 0.92 7.13
C SER A 32 -3.14 1.06 7.41
N VAL A 33 -2.78 1.67 8.54
CA VAL A 33 -1.39 1.78 9.02
C VAL A 33 -0.85 0.39 9.36
N THR A 34 -1.63 -0.43 10.07
CA THR A 34 -1.25 -1.83 10.36
C THR A 34 -1.04 -2.62 9.07
N LEU A 35 -1.94 -2.47 8.09
CA LEU A 35 -1.82 -3.13 6.80
C LEU A 35 -0.57 -2.67 6.03
N ALA A 36 -0.26 -1.37 6.05
CA ALA A 36 0.95 -0.83 5.43
C ALA A 36 2.24 -1.40 6.06
N LEU A 37 2.26 -1.51 7.40
CA LEU A 37 3.36 -2.12 8.14
C LEU A 37 3.51 -3.61 7.80
N MET A 38 2.41 -4.37 7.85
CA MET A 38 2.43 -5.80 7.52
C MET A 38 2.85 -6.05 6.07
N LEU A 39 2.36 -5.26 5.12
CA LEU A 39 2.75 -5.36 3.72
C LEU A 39 4.24 -5.05 3.54
N THR A 40 4.77 -4.03 4.23
CA THR A 40 6.20 -3.71 4.17
C THR A 40 7.06 -4.87 4.68
N LEU A 41 6.71 -5.43 5.84
CA LEU A 41 7.43 -6.58 6.42
C LEU A 41 7.33 -7.83 5.53
N PHE A 42 6.15 -8.07 4.95
CA PHE A 42 5.94 -9.20 4.03
C PHE A 42 6.82 -9.06 2.78
N MET A 43 6.88 -7.86 2.19
CA MET A 43 7.76 -7.60 1.06
C MET A 43 9.22 -7.70 1.45
N GLU A 44 9.63 -7.23 2.63
CA GLU A 44 11.01 -7.40 3.10
C GLU A 44 11.40 -8.88 3.25
N SER A 45 10.54 -9.70 3.86
CA SER A 45 10.76 -11.14 3.98
C SER A 45 10.83 -11.82 2.61
N THR A 46 9.94 -11.44 1.70
CA THR A 46 9.90 -12.00 0.34
C THR A 46 11.15 -11.62 -0.44
N ALA A 47 11.68 -10.40 -0.24
CA ALA A 47 12.92 -9.93 -0.84
C ALA A 47 14.12 -10.73 -0.37
N HIS A 48 14.21 -10.95 0.94
CA HIS A 48 15.29 -11.74 1.50
C HIS A 48 15.33 -13.14 0.86
N SER A 49 14.20 -13.84 0.81
CA SER A 49 14.12 -15.19 0.24
C SER A 49 14.38 -15.24 -1.28
N LEU A 50 13.94 -14.24 -2.04
CA LEU A 50 14.10 -14.21 -3.51
C LEU A 50 15.50 -13.77 -3.95
N VAL A 51 16.17 -12.91 -3.18
CA VAL A 51 17.56 -12.51 -3.43
C VAL A 51 18.52 -13.66 -3.11
N GLU A 52 18.26 -14.42 -2.04
CA GLU A 52 19.06 -15.60 -1.69
C GLU A 52 18.95 -16.72 -2.74
N THR A 53 17.84 -16.77 -3.49
CA THR A 53 17.62 -17.78 -4.54
C THR A 53 18.10 -17.34 -5.93
N GLN A 54 18.75 -16.19 -6.07
CA GLN A 54 19.33 -15.64 -7.33
C GLN A 54 18.34 -15.55 -8.52
N MET A 55 17.03 -15.57 -8.28
CA MET A 55 16.04 -15.71 -9.35
C MET A 55 15.58 -14.41 -10.03
N MET A 56 16.02 -13.22 -9.59
CA MET A 56 15.51 -11.96 -10.13
C MET A 56 16.59 -10.91 -10.42
N GLU A 57 16.71 -10.54 -11.69
CA GLU A 57 17.47 -9.37 -12.14
C GLU A 57 16.69 -8.06 -11.90
N GLY A 58 17.45 -6.98 -11.69
CA GLY A 58 17.03 -5.70 -11.09
C GLY A 58 15.68 -5.09 -11.50
N PRO A 59 15.23 -5.12 -12.77
CA PRO A 59 13.95 -4.52 -13.17
C PRO A 59 12.74 -5.25 -12.60
N ILE A 60 12.77 -6.59 -12.59
CA ILE A 60 11.67 -7.44 -12.10
C ILE A 60 11.50 -7.23 -10.59
N LEU A 61 12.62 -7.07 -9.90
CA LEU A 61 12.68 -6.78 -8.48
C LEU A 61 11.96 -5.46 -8.17
N LEU A 62 12.23 -4.39 -8.92
CA LEU A 62 11.54 -3.11 -8.75
C LEU A 62 10.02 -3.21 -8.97
N THR A 63 9.57 -3.89 -10.02
CA THR A 63 8.14 -4.02 -10.29
C THR A 63 7.40 -4.80 -9.20
N LEU A 64 7.97 -5.91 -8.75
CA LEU A 64 7.37 -6.74 -7.71
C LEU A 64 7.46 -6.09 -6.32
N TYR A 65 8.53 -5.34 -6.01
CA TYR A 65 8.72 -4.72 -4.69
C TYR A 65 8.06 -3.37 -4.51
N PHE A 66 7.90 -2.58 -5.57
CA PHE A 66 7.34 -1.24 -5.48
C PHE A 66 6.01 -1.11 -6.20
N LEU A 67 5.96 -1.50 -7.47
CA LEU A 67 4.78 -1.22 -8.27
C LEU A 67 3.58 -2.04 -7.79
N LEU A 68 3.78 -3.35 -7.63
CA LEU A 68 2.71 -4.27 -7.22
C LEU A 68 2.12 -3.92 -5.85
N PRO A 69 2.93 -3.72 -4.78
CA PRO A 69 2.37 -3.45 -3.44
C PRO A 69 1.71 -2.07 -3.40
N VAL A 70 2.28 -1.05 -4.06
CA VAL A 70 1.71 0.30 -4.10
C VAL A 70 0.36 0.32 -4.80
N VAL A 71 0.27 -0.28 -5.99
CA VAL A 71 -0.99 -0.31 -6.76
C VAL A 71 -2.06 -1.13 -6.03
N SER A 72 -1.68 -2.31 -5.51
CA SER A 72 -2.59 -3.18 -4.77
C SER A 72 -3.11 -2.50 -3.49
N PHE A 73 -2.21 -1.88 -2.75
CA PHE A 73 -2.55 -1.14 -1.53
C PHE A 73 -3.42 0.07 -1.84
N ALA A 74 -3.10 0.87 -2.86
CA ALA A 74 -3.91 2.02 -3.24
C ALA A 74 -5.34 1.62 -3.64
N ALA A 75 -5.49 0.58 -4.47
CA ALA A 75 -6.80 0.05 -4.84
C ALA A 75 -7.58 -0.43 -3.60
N PHE A 76 -6.91 -1.15 -2.69
CA PHE A 76 -7.53 -1.61 -1.45
C PHE A 76 -7.94 -0.45 -0.54
N GLN A 77 -7.10 0.57 -0.41
CA GLN A 77 -7.39 1.76 0.39
C GLN A 77 -8.60 2.53 -0.15
N ILE A 78 -8.69 2.69 -1.47
CA ILE A 78 -9.84 3.33 -2.13
C ILE A 78 -11.14 2.58 -1.79
N LEU A 79 -11.15 1.25 -1.92
CA LEU A 79 -12.31 0.42 -1.58
C LEU A 79 -12.61 0.46 -0.07
N PHE A 80 -11.58 0.35 0.76
CA PHE A 80 -11.69 0.30 2.20
C PHE A 80 -12.20 1.61 2.80
N TYR A 81 -11.93 2.74 2.16
CA TYR A 81 -12.44 4.05 2.54
C TYR A 81 -13.72 4.47 1.80
N ASP A 82 -14.29 3.59 0.95
CA ASP A 82 -15.44 3.89 0.09
C ASP A 82 -15.28 5.21 -0.68
N ILE A 83 -14.07 5.41 -1.23
CA ILE A 83 -13.74 6.61 -1.97
C ILE A 83 -14.35 6.47 -3.37
N ARG A 84 -15.35 7.30 -3.65
CA ARG A 84 -15.98 7.36 -4.97
C ARG A 84 -15.03 8.04 -5.95
N LEU A 85 -14.34 7.24 -6.75
CA LEU A 85 -13.42 7.72 -7.80
C LEU A 85 -14.16 8.44 -8.94
N VAL A 86 -15.42 8.09 -9.18
CA VAL A 86 -16.29 8.74 -10.17
C VAL A 86 -17.20 9.69 -9.42
N GLY A 87 -16.94 10.99 -9.60
CA GLY A 87 -17.79 12.05 -9.08
C GLY A 87 -19.23 11.78 -9.48
N LYS A 88 -20.14 11.82 -8.51
CA LYS A 88 -21.52 12.14 -8.85
C LYS A 88 -21.48 13.53 -9.47
N GLU A 89 -21.51 13.60 -10.80
CA GLU A 89 -22.01 14.78 -11.49
C GLU A 89 -23.36 15.11 -10.83
N LYS A 90 -23.46 16.34 -10.34
CA LYS A 90 -24.66 16.87 -9.72
C LYS A 90 -25.79 16.94 -10.72
#